data_AF-A0A355GKE5-F1
#
_entry.id   AF-A0A355GKE5-F1
#
_cell.length_a   1.000
_cell.length_b   1.000
_cell.length_c   1.000
_cell.angle_alpha   90.00
_cell.angle_beta   90.00
_cell.angle_gamma   90.00
#
_symmetry.space_group_name_H-M   'P 1'
#
loop_
_entity.id
_entity.type
_entity.pdbx_description
1 polymer ?
#
loop_
_entity_poly.entity_id
_entity_poly.type
_entity_poly.pdbx_seq_one_letter_code
_entity_poly.pdbx_strand_id
1 'polypeptide(L)'
;MTASTAQVRVQIQKNGYAIKPDIHLVKSQTGVWKVSEITQAKVDPLWYDQEDELDRKKLTEEGVPPAEVQGRVLAKELARSLNTTVDNADSDQADP
;
A
#
# COMPACT_ATOMS: atom_id res chain seq x y z
N MET A 1 -17.09 29.55 10.12
CA MET A 1 -16.09 28.94 11.01
C MET A 1 -15.02 28.31 10.14
N THR A 2 -13.80 28.84 10.15
CA THR A 2 -12.67 28.29 9.39
C THR A 2 -12.21 27.00 10.07
N ALA A 3 -12.45 25.85 9.42
CA ALA A 3 -11.90 24.58 9.88
C ALA A 3 -10.35 24.70 9.89
N SER A 4 -9.73 24.48 11.04
CA SER A 4 -8.26 24.47 11.11
C SER A 4 -7.75 23.20 10.45
N THR A 5 -7.02 23.35 9.35
CA THR A 5 -6.33 22.27 8.65
C THR A 5 -4.87 22.21 9.09
N ALA A 6 -4.31 21.01 9.20
CA ALA A 6 -2.89 20.80 9.42
C ALA A 6 -2.36 19.75 8.46
N GLN A 7 -1.08 19.84 8.12
CA GLN A 7 -0.39 18.90 7.24
C GLN A 7 0.72 18.22 8.05
N VAL A 8 0.74 16.89 8.05
CA VAL A 8 1.79 16.09 8.66
C VAL A 8 2.56 15.39 7.55
N ARG A 9 3.86 15.68 7.47
CA ARG A 9 4.79 14.98 6.59
C ARG A 9 5.48 13.90 7.40
N VAL A 10 5.28 12.65 7.01
CA VAL A 10 5.98 11.51 7.59
C VAL A 10 7.02 11.02 6.57
N GLN A 11 8.16 10.53 7.04
CA GLN A 11 9.10 9.79 6.22
C GLN A 11 9.26 8.40 6.81
N ILE A 12 8.79 7.38 6.09
CA ILE A 12 8.92 5.98 6.46
C ILE A 12 10.13 5.44 5.70
N GLN A 13 11.13 4.93 6.42
CA GLN A 13 12.30 4.30 5.81
C GLN A 13 12.29 2.80 6.10
N LYS A 14 12.47 1.96 5.07
CA LYS A 14 12.62 0.51 5.21
C LYS A 14 13.61 0.01 4.17
N ASN A 15 14.65 -0.71 4.61
CA ASN A 15 15.65 -1.34 3.75
C ASN A 15 16.31 -0.38 2.72
N GLY A 16 16.52 0.89 3.09
CA GLY A 16 17.12 1.91 2.21
C GLY A 16 16.13 2.69 1.35
N TYR A 17 14.85 2.31 1.33
CA TYR A 17 13.80 3.04 0.62
C TYR A 17 13.06 4.00 1.54
N ALA A 18 12.60 5.13 0.99
CA ALA A 18 11.86 6.14 1.72
C ALA A 18 10.49 6.42 1.07
N ILE A 19 9.43 6.32 1.87
CA ILE A 19 8.07 6.72 1.51
C ILE A 19 7.76 8.00 2.28
N LYS A 20 7.20 9.01 1.63
CA LYS A 20 6.95 10.33 2.24
C LYS A 20 5.47 10.73 2.26
N PRO A 21 4.57 9.95 2.88
CA PRO A 21 3.13 10.18 2.76
C PRO A 21 2.75 11.55 3.28
N ASP A 22 1.82 12.19 2.57
CA ASP A 22 1.28 13.48 2.97
C ASP A 22 -0.05 13.25 3.67
N ILE A 23 -0.13 13.62 4.95
CA ILE A 23 -1.30 13.37 5.79
C ILE A 23 -1.97 14.70 6.08
N HIS A 24 -3.18 14.90 5.55
CA HIS A 24 -4.01 16.06 5.87
C HIS A 24 -4.87 15.75 7.11
N LEU A 25 -4.82 16.68 8.06
CA LEU A 25 -5.60 16.64 9.29
C LEU A 25 -6.60 17.78 9.29
N VAL A 26 -7.81 17.50 9.77
CA VAL A 26 -8.84 18.50 10.05
C VAL A 26 -9.18 18.47 11.53
N LYS A 27 -9.23 19.65 12.15
CA LYS A 27 -9.65 19.78 13.54
C LYS A 27 -11.18 19.68 13.64
N SER A 28 -11.67 18.72 14.43
CA SER A 28 -13.08 18.61 14.75
C SER A 28 -13.55 19.79 15.63
N GLN A 29 -14.86 20.04 15.66
CA GLN A 29 -15.46 21.02 16.57
C GLN A 29 -15.22 20.72 18.05
N THR A 30 -14.97 19.44 18.38
CA THR A 30 -14.61 18.98 19.74
C THR A 30 -13.13 19.16 20.07
N GLY A 31 -12.32 19.69 19.14
CA GLY A 31 -10.90 19.96 19.33
C GLY A 31 -9.97 18.79 19.00
N VAL A 32 -10.51 17.63 18.59
CA VAL A 32 -9.74 16.44 18.21
C VAL A 32 -9.30 16.55 16.75
N TRP A 33 -8.04 16.26 16.47
CA TRP A 33 -7.53 16.18 15.10
C TRP A 33 -7.90 14.84 14.48
N LYS A 34 -8.51 14.87 13.29
CA LYS A 34 -8.83 13.67 12.51
C LYS A 34 -8.08 13.71 11.19
N VAL A 35 -7.65 12.54 10.73
CA VAL A 35 -7.11 12.38 9.37
C VAL A 35 -8.25 12.55 8.39
N SER A 36 -8.15 13.56 7.53
CA SER A 36 -9.12 13.81 6.45
C SER A 36 -8.70 13.13 5.16
N GLU A 37 -7.40 13.08 4.90
CA GLU A 37 -6.85 12.50 3.67
C GLU A 37 -5.41 12.04 3.93
N ILE A 38 -5.05 10.92 3.32
CA ILE A 38 -3.65 10.50 3.20
C ILE A 38 -3.37 10.43 1.71
N THR A 39 -2.61 11.39 1.20
CA THR A 39 -2.14 11.35 -0.18
C THR A 39 -0.96 10.40 -0.22
N GLN A 40 -1.16 9.25 -0.88
CA GLN A 40 -0.20 8.18 -0.96
C GLN A 40 1.08 8.72 -1.61
N ALA A 41 2.16 8.77 -0.83
CA ALA A 41 3.43 9.21 -1.37
C ALA A 41 3.96 8.19 -2.33
N LYS A 42 4.41 8.72 -3.47
CA LYS A 42 5.21 7.97 -4.44
C LYS A 42 6.26 7.17 -3.68
N VAL A 43 6.06 5.87 -3.67
CA VAL A 43 7.06 4.95 -3.18
C VAL A 43 8.16 4.88 -4.23
N ASP A 44 9.41 4.76 -3.79
CA ASP A 44 10.51 4.50 -4.70
C ASP A 44 10.18 3.27 -5.56
N PRO A 45 10.23 3.35 -6.91
CA PRO A 45 9.93 2.22 -7.80
C PRO A 45 10.67 0.94 -7.42
N LEU A 46 11.87 1.06 -6.87
CA LEU A 46 12.69 -0.08 -6.46
C LEU A 46 12.12 -0.88 -5.27
N TRP A 47 11.29 -0.26 -4.43
CA TRP A 47 10.61 -0.98 -3.36
C TRP A 47 9.52 -1.91 -3.91
N TYR A 48 8.82 -1.47 -4.96
CA TYR A 48 7.82 -2.27 -5.65
C TYR A 48 8.43 -3.50 -6.33
N ASP A 49 9.60 -3.34 -6.94
CA ASP A 49 10.33 -4.45 -7.52
C ASP A 49 10.71 -5.50 -6.46
N GLN A 50 11.15 -5.06 -5.27
CA GLN A 50 11.47 -5.97 -4.16
C GLN A 50 10.24 -6.64 -3.55
N GLU A 51 9.12 -5.93 -3.37
CA GLU A 51 7.89 -6.56 -2.90
C GLU A 51 7.38 -7.60 -3.89
N ASP A 52 7.43 -7.31 -5.20
CA ASP A 52 7.03 -8.25 -6.23
C ASP A 52 7.98 -9.46 -6.32
N GLU A 53 9.27 -9.27 -6.03
CA GLU A 53 10.24 -10.37 -5.95
C GLU A 53 10.02 -11.24 -4.70
N LEU A 54 9.73 -10.62 -3.55
CA LEU A 54 9.38 -11.32 -2.31
C LEU A 54 8.08 -12.09 -2.45
N ASP A 55 7.05 -11.50 -3.04
CA ASP A 55 5.76 -12.15 -3.29
C ASP A 55 5.90 -13.31 -4.28
N ARG A 56 6.66 -13.12 -5.37
CA ARG A 56 6.99 -14.21 -6.29
C ARG A 56 7.67 -15.36 -5.57
N LYS A 57 8.65 -15.05 -4.71
CA LYS A 57 9.38 -16.05 -3.94
C LYS A 57 8.43 -16.80 -2.98
N LYS A 58 7.58 -16.08 -2.26
CA LYS A 58 6.59 -16.65 -1.34
C LYS A 58 5.60 -17.57 -2.08
N LEU A 59 5.01 -17.10 -3.17
CA LEU A 59 4.07 -17.90 -3.97
C LEU A 59 4.74 -19.13 -4.59
N THR A 60 6.02 -19.01 -4.98
CA THR A 60 6.80 -20.15 -5.48
C THR A 60 7.09 -21.16 -4.38
N GLU A 61 7.43 -20.71 -3.16
CA GLU A 61 7.61 -21.56 -1.99
C GLU A 61 6.30 -22.26 -1.56
N GLU A 62 5.15 -21.60 -1.76
CA GLU A 62 3.80 -22.14 -1.55
C GLU A 62 3.37 -23.14 -2.66
N GLY A 63 4.19 -23.35 -3.69
CA GLY A 63 3.92 -24.29 -4.78
C GLY A 63 2.92 -23.78 -5.83
N VAL A 64 2.67 -22.46 -5.88
CA VAL A 64 1.78 -21.85 -6.87
C VAL A 64 2.39 -21.96 -8.28
N PRO A 65 1.61 -22.33 -9.31
CA PRO A 65 2.11 -22.44 -10.68
C PRO A 65 2.68 -21.10 -11.18
N PRO A 66 3.81 -21.10 -11.94
CA PRO A 66 4.47 -19.87 -12.39
C PRO A 66 3.57 -18.91 -13.18
N ALA A 67 2.63 -19.44 -13.95
CA ALA A 67 1.66 -18.63 -14.72
C ALA A 67 0.69 -17.87 -13.81
N GLU A 68 0.29 -18.47 -12.69
CA GLU A 68 -0.59 -17.85 -11.71
C GLU A 68 0.17 -16.81 -10.87
N VAL A 69 1.42 -17.10 -10.52
CA VAL A 69 2.33 -16.14 -9.89
C VAL A 69 2.48 -14.88 -10.75
N GLN A 70 2.76 -15.06 -12.05
CA GLN A 70 2.92 -13.95 -12.99
C GLN A 70 1.62 -13.15 -13.15
N GLY A 71 0.46 -13.81 -13.21
CA GLY A 71 -0.85 -13.16 -13.26
C GLY A 71 -1.16 -12.29 -12.03
N ARG A 72 -0.80 -12.76 -10.82
CA ARG A 72 -0.99 -12.01 -9.58
C ARG A 72 -0.09 -10.76 -9.48
N VAL A 73 1.16 -10.87 -9.95
CA VAL A 73 2.09 -9.73 -10.01
C VAL A 73 1.58 -8.68 -11.01
N LEU A 74 1.19 -9.09 -12.22
CA LEU A 74 0.62 -8.20 -13.23
C LEU A 74 -0.66 -7.49 -12.74
N ALA A 75 -1.52 -8.18 -11.99
CA ALA A 75 -2.70 -7.57 -11.40
C ALA A 75 -2.34 -6.49 -10.37
N LYS A 76 -1.32 -6.74 -9.53
CA LYS A 76 -0.81 -5.75 -8.57
C LYS A 76 -0.16 -4.55 -9.24
N GLU A 77 0.60 -4.76 -10.31
CA GLU A 77 1.18 -3.67 -11.11
C GLU A 77 0.08 -2.82 -11.76
N LEU A 78 -0.96 -3.46 -12.32
CA LEU A 78 -2.09 -2.77 -12.94
C LEU A 78 -2.89 -1.96 -11.91
N ALA A 79 -3.18 -2.54 -10.74
CA ALA A 79 -3.87 -1.85 -9.66
C ALA A 79 -3.07 -0.64 -9.16
N ARG A 80 -1.75 -0.79 -9.00
CA ARG A 80 -0.83 0.33 -8.71
C ARG A 80 -0.93 1.43 -9.79
N SER A 81 -0.97 1.07 -11.07
CA SER A 81 -1.10 2.05 -12.17
C SER A 81 -2.45 2.78 -12.17
N LEU A 82 -3.50 2.11 -11.70
CA LEU A 82 -4.86 2.63 -11.62
C LEU A 82 -5.17 3.28 -10.26
N ASN A 83 -4.19 3.36 -9.36
CA ASN A 83 -4.35 3.85 -7.99
C ASN A 83 -5.43 3.06 -7.20
N THR A 84 -5.55 1.77 -7.49
CA THR A 84 -6.44 0.80 -6.80
C THR A 84 -5.61 -0.24 -6.07
N THR A 85 -6.25 -1.01 -5.20
CA THR A 85 -5.64 -2.17 -4.52
C THR A 85 -6.23 -3.45 -5.08
N VAL A 86 -5.40 -4.49 -5.23
CA VAL A 86 -5.89 -5.86 -5.39
C VAL A 86 -5.91 -6.47 -3.99
N ASP A 87 -7.09 -6.86 -3.50
CA ASP A 87 -7.16 -7.75 -2.36
C ASP A 87 -6.61 -9.10 -2.80
N ASN A 88 -5.45 -9.47 -2.26
CA ASN A 88 -5.02 -10.85 -2.29
C ASN A 88 -6.10 -11.62 -1.53
N ALA A 89 -6.96 -12.33 -2.25
CA ALA A 89 -7.77 -13.36 -1.63
C ALA A 89 -6.78 -14.41 -1.09
N ASP A 90 -6.37 -14.24 0.17
CA ASP A 90 -5.89 -15.34 0.97
C ASP A 90 -6.95 -16.41 0.84
N SER A 91 -6.58 -17.50 0.17
CA SER A 91 -7.39 -18.71 0.08
C SER A 91 -7.28 -19.43 1.43
N ASP A 92 -7.63 -18.71 2.51
CA ASP A 92 -7.77 -19.24 3.86
C ASP A 92 -9.25 -19.25 4.26
N GLN A 93 -10.12 -19.48 3.28
CA GLN A 93 -11.46 -19.98 3.53
C GLN A 93 -11.46 -21.50 3.38
N ALA A 94 -10.68 -22.15 4.24
CA ALA A 94 -10.97 -23.50 4.68
C ALA A 94 -11.47 -23.41 6.12
N ASP A 95 -12.78 -23.40 6.29
CA ASP A 95 -13.38 -24.01 7.48
C ASP A 95 -14.77 -24.59 7.11
N PRO A 96 -15.17 -25.70 7.75
CA PRO A 96 -16.04 -26.76 7.23
C PRO A 96 -17.55 -26.50 7.28
#